data_AF-A0A2A7S9I8-F1
#
_entry.id   AF-A0A2A7S9I8-F1
#
_cell.length_a   1.000
_cell.length_b   1.000
_cell.length_c   1.000
_cell.angle_alpha   90.00
_cell.angle_beta   90.00
_cell.angle_gamma   90.00
#
_symmetry.space_group_name_H-M   'P 1'
#
loop_
_entity.id
_entity.type
_entity.pdbx_description
1 polymer ?
#
loop_
_entity_poly.entity_id
_entity_poly.type
_entity_poly.pdbx_seq_one_letter_code
_entity_poly.pdbx_strand_id
1 'polypeptide(L)'
;MTHTTTPHDAALAASIAAAADVLRFDHEPGGLQRVAVLALFVSVLGDRLALAFPASAGALRALVDSPATPGNPAALSLHQQQ
;
A
#
# COMPACT_ATOMS: atom_id res chain seq x y z
N MET A 1 23.45 8.82 -13.20
CA MET A 1 23.59 8.87 -11.72
C MET A 1 22.87 7.67 -11.15
N THR A 2 23.61 6.62 -10.77
CA THR A 2 23.02 5.42 -10.16
C THR A 2 22.71 5.72 -8.71
N HIS A 3 21.43 5.98 -8.41
CA HIS A 3 20.94 6.12 -7.05
C HIS A 3 21.13 4.77 -6.35
N THR A 4 22.09 4.67 -5.43
CA THR A 4 22.21 3.50 -4.56
C THR A 4 20.96 3.46 -3.70
N THR A 5 20.03 2.57 -4.03
CA THR A 5 18.86 2.26 -3.20
C THR A 5 19.34 1.81 -1.83
N THR A 6 18.78 2.42 -0.79
CA THR A 6 19.06 1.93 0.56
C THR A 6 18.46 0.52 0.73
N PRO A 7 18.97 -0.32 1.64
CA PRO A 7 18.37 -1.62 1.92
C PRO A 7 16.88 -1.53 2.28
N HIS A 8 16.48 -0.41 2.89
CA HIS A 8 15.10 -0.09 3.23
C HIS A 8 14.24 0.11 1.96
N ASP A 9 14.73 0.88 0.99
CA ASP A 9 14.03 1.09 -0.29
C ASP A 9 13.90 -0.21 -1.08
N ALA A 10 14.93 -1.06 -1.04
CA ALA A 10 14.90 -2.37 -1.68
C ALA A 10 13.85 -3.30 -1.05
N ALA A 11 13.74 -3.32 0.29
CA ALA A 11 12.72 -4.10 0.99
C ALA A 11 11.30 -3.59 0.72
N LEU A 12 11.12 -2.27 0.60
CA LEU A 12 9.84 -1.67 0.25
C LEU A 12 9.46 -2.02 -1.20
N ALA A 13 10.39 -1.86 -2.15
CA ALA A 13 10.18 -2.23 -3.55
C ALA A 13 9.85 -3.72 -3.71
N ALA A 14 10.52 -4.60 -2.97
CA ALA A 14 10.21 -6.03 -2.97
C ALA A 14 8.80 -6.33 -2.43
N SER A 15 8.35 -5.61 -1.41
CA SER A 15 6.99 -5.75 -0.86
C SER A 15 5.92 -5.30 -1.87
N ILE A 16 6.19 -4.21 -2.59
CA ILE A 16 5.34 -3.71 -3.68
C ILE A 16 5.24 -4.73 -4.81
N ALA A 17 6.38 -5.26 -5.28
CA ALA A 17 6.41 -6.27 -6.33
C ALA A 17 5.64 -7.53 -5.91
N ALA A 18 5.90 -8.06 -4.71
CA ALA A 18 5.23 -9.26 -4.20
C ALA A 18 3.72 -9.10 -4.00
N ALA A 19 3.23 -7.87 -3.77
CA ALA A 19 1.81 -7.55 -3.73
C ALA A 19 1.21 -7.43 -5.14
N ALA A 20 1.96 -6.90 -6.10
CA ALA A 20 1.51 -6.78 -7.50
C ALA A 20 1.45 -8.14 -8.22
N ASP A 21 2.35 -9.06 -7.90
CA ASP A 21 2.46 -10.38 -8.55
C ASP A 21 1.20 -11.25 -8.43
N VAL A 22 0.32 -10.98 -7.45
CA VAL A 22 -0.92 -11.76 -7.25
C VAL A 22 -2.14 -11.14 -7.95
N LEU A 23 -1.97 -10.03 -8.69
CA LEU A 23 -3.04 -9.29 -9.34
C LEU A 23 -2.83 -9.20 -10.86
N ARG A 24 -3.90 -8.89 -11.60
CA ARG A 24 -3.87 -8.73 -13.06
C ARG A 24 -3.99 -7.26 -13.43
N PHE A 25 -2.94 -6.72 -14.02
CA PHE A 25 -2.87 -5.35 -14.51
C PHE A 25 -3.00 -5.26 -16.05
N ASP A 26 -3.71 -6.19 -16.67
CA ASP A 26 -3.98 -6.23 -18.12
C ASP A 26 -5.11 -5.29 -18.58
N HIS A 27 -5.76 -4.59 -17.65
CA HIS A 27 -6.75 -3.54 -17.95
C HIS A 27 -6.12 -2.21 -18.41
N GLU A 28 -6.87 -1.39 -19.15
CA GLU A 28 -6.44 -0.04 -19.55
C GLU A 28 -6.15 0.84 -18.32
N PRO A 29 -5.02 1.59 -18.29
CA PRO A 29 -4.81 2.64 -17.31
C PRO A 29 -6.01 3.61 -17.22
N GLY A 30 -6.44 3.95 -16.01
CA GLY A 30 -7.55 4.90 -15.79
C GLY A 30 -8.96 4.32 -15.91
N GLY A 31 -9.11 3.11 -16.47
CA GLY A 31 -10.40 2.42 -16.51
C GLY A 31 -10.88 1.97 -15.12
N LEU A 32 -12.19 1.84 -14.93
CA LEU A 32 -12.79 1.40 -13.66
C LEU A 32 -12.25 0.05 -13.18
N GLN A 33 -11.98 -0.88 -14.11
CA GLN A 33 -11.36 -2.16 -13.78
C GLN A 33 -9.95 -1.99 -13.20
N ARG A 34 -9.13 -1.10 -13.77
CA ARG A 34 -7.81 -0.77 -13.24
C ARG A 34 -7.92 -0.11 -11.85
N VAL A 35 -8.90 0.77 -11.64
CA VAL A 35 -9.16 1.38 -10.31
C VAL A 35 -9.53 0.30 -9.28
N ALA A 36 -10.40 -0.64 -9.63
CA ALA A 36 -10.78 -1.74 -8.75
C ALA A 36 -9.57 -2.63 -8.38
N VAL A 37 -8.72 -2.95 -9.36
CA VAL A 37 -7.47 -3.70 -9.10
C VAL A 37 -6.52 -2.92 -8.20
N LEU A 38 -6.40 -1.60 -8.37
CA LEU A 38 -5.58 -0.76 -7.50
C LEU A 38 -6.13 -0.69 -6.07
N ALA A 39 -7.46 -0.70 -5.89
CA ALA A 39 -8.05 -0.79 -4.56
C ALA A 39 -7.70 -2.12 -3.87
N LEU A 40 -7.81 -3.24 -4.58
CA LEU A 40 -7.37 -4.57 -4.10
C LEU A 40 -5.88 -4.61 -3.77
N PHE A 41 -5.06 -3.98 -4.63
CA PHE A 41 -3.61 -3.89 -4.43
C PHE A 41 -3.25 -3.23 -3.10
N VAL A 42 -3.95 -2.16 -2.70
CA VAL A 42 -3.70 -1.49 -1.42
C VAL A 42 -3.92 -2.43 -0.23
N SER A 43 -4.96 -3.27 -0.26
CA SER A 43 -5.21 -4.26 0.79
C SER A 43 -4.10 -5.32 0.86
N VAL A 44 -3.75 -5.91 -0.28
CA VAL A 44 -2.69 -6.93 -0.38
C VAL A 44 -1.33 -6.36 0.02
N LEU A 45 -1.03 -5.12 -0.36
CA LEU A 45 0.19 -4.43 0.03
C LEU A 45 0.26 -4.22 1.54
N GLY A 46 -0.86 -3.86 2.19
CA GLY A 46 -0.93 -3.78 3.65
C GLY A 46 -0.50 -5.07 4.33
N ASP A 47 -1.00 -6.21 3.86
CA ASP A 47 -0.65 -7.53 4.41
C ASP A 47 0.83 -7.87 4.19
N ARG A 48 1.40 -7.52 3.03
CA ARG A 48 2.84 -7.70 2.76
C ARG A 48 3.70 -6.82 3.64
N LEU A 49 3.31 -5.54 3.79
CA LEU A 49 4.04 -4.60 4.62
C LEU A 49 3.99 -4.98 6.10
N ALA A 50 2.97 -5.68 6.59
CA ALA A 50 2.91 -6.09 7.99
C ALA A 50 4.11 -6.95 8.43
N LEU A 51 4.81 -7.59 7.49
CA LEU A 51 5.98 -8.43 7.74
C LEU A 51 7.26 -7.63 8.05
N ALA A 52 7.41 -6.43 7.49
CA ALA A 52 8.67 -5.66 7.56
C ALA A 52 8.49 -4.16 7.86
N PHE A 53 7.27 -3.63 7.70
CA PHE A 53 6.88 -2.23 7.83
C PHE A 53 5.52 -2.09 8.55
N PRO A 54 5.41 -2.51 9.82
CA PRO A 54 4.13 -2.60 10.53
C PRO A 54 3.40 -1.25 10.68
N ALA A 55 4.13 -0.14 10.82
CA ALA A 55 3.53 1.20 10.87
C ALA A 55 2.88 1.59 9.53
N SER A 56 3.59 1.34 8.42
CA SER A 56 3.06 1.58 7.06
C SER A 56 1.87 0.67 6.76
N ALA A 57 1.93 -0.59 7.19
CA ALA A 57 0.81 -1.53 7.08
C ALA A 57 -0.43 -1.03 7.84
N GLY A 58 -0.24 -0.54 9.08
CA GLY A 58 -1.31 0.06 9.88
C GLY A 58 -1.95 1.27 9.19
N ALA A 59 -1.15 2.14 8.59
CA ALA A 59 -1.66 3.29 7.84
C ALA A 59 -2.47 2.89 6.60
N LEU A 60 -2.05 1.86 5.85
CA LEU A 60 -2.83 1.33 4.72
C LEU A 60 -4.12 0.64 5.20
N ARG A 61 -4.05 -0.11 6.29
CA ARG A 61 -5.21 -0.75 6.91
C ARG A 61 -6.26 0.28 7.33
N ALA A 62 -5.82 1.41 7.85
CA ALA A 62 -6.69 2.53 8.19
C ALA A 62 -7.47 3.06 6.99
N LEU A 63 -6.87 3.12 5.80
CA LEU A 63 -7.58 3.55 4.58
C LEU A 63 -8.67 2.56 4.19
N VAL A 64 -8.43 1.25 4.36
CA VAL A 64 -9.35 0.18 3.97
C VAL A 64 -10.50 0.06 4.96
N ASP A 65 -10.21 0.13 6.25
CA ASP A 65 -11.18 -0.16 7.32
C ASP A 65 -11.86 1.11 7.86
N SER A 66 -11.39 2.31 7.50
CA SER A 66 -11.97 3.55 8.02
C SER A 66 -13.41 3.76 7.54
N PRO A 67 -14.31 4.21 8.42
CA PRO A 67 -15.59 4.75 7.99
C PRO A 67 -15.37 5.99 7.11
N ALA A 68 -16.43 6.37 6.38
CA ALA A 68 -16.44 7.62 5.63
C ALA A 68 -16.09 8.79 6.55
N THR A 69 -14.97 9.46 6.26
CA THR A 69 -14.45 10.55 7.06
C THR A 69 -14.02 11.69 6.14
N PRO A 70 -14.23 12.96 6.54
CA PRO A 70 -13.72 14.12 5.79
C PRO A 70 -12.20 14.30 5.94
N GLY A 71 -11.57 13.60 6.90
CA GLY A 71 -10.12 13.66 7.14
C GLY A 71 -9.32 12.61 6.37
N ASN A 72 -8.01 12.55 6.61
CA ASN A 72 -7.14 11.51 6.06
C ASN A 72 -7.01 10.34 7.05
N PRO A 73 -7.60 9.16 6.77
CA PRO A 73 -7.54 8.02 7.68
C PRO A 73 -6.11 7.56 7.99
N ALA A 74 -5.21 7.59 7.01
CA ALA A 74 -3.82 7.18 7.19
C ALA A 74 -3.07 8.11 8.17
N ALA A 75 -3.38 9.40 8.16
CA ALA A 75 -2.80 10.37 9.10
C ALA A 75 -3.33 10.18 10.53
N LEU A 76 -4.59 9.75 10.68
CA LEU A 76 -5.17 9.48 12.00
C LEU A 76 -4.52 8.26 12.67
N SER A 77 -4.21 7.21 11.90
CA SER A 77 -3.52 6.04 12.44
C SER A 77 -2.07 6.29 12.84
N LEU A 78 -1.35 7.18 12.13
CA LEU A 78 0.00 7.56 12.54
C LEU A 78 0.00 8.26 13.91
N HIS A 79 -0.99 9.11 14.19
CA HIS A 79 -1.12 9.77 15.50
C HIS A 79 -1.51 8.81 16.64
N GLN A 80 -2.17 7.70 16.34
CA GLN A 80 -2.51 6.68 17.36
C GLN A 80 -1.35 5.74 17.68
N GLN A 81 -0.29 5.74 16.86
CA GLN A 81 0.91 4.92 17.07
C GLN A 81 2.07 5.70 17.72
N GLN A 82 1.87 6.99 18.04
CA GLN A 82 2.79 7.84 18.79
C GLN A 82 2.40 7.89 20.27
#